data_AF-A0A3D1R8D2-F1
#
_entry.id   AF-A0A3D1R8D2-F1
#
_cell.length_a   1.000
_cell.length_b   1.000
_cell.length_c   1.000
_cell.angle_alpha   90.00
_cell.angle_beta   90.00
_cell.angle_gamma   90.00
#
_symmetry.space_group_name_H-M   'P 1'
#
loop_
_entity.id
_entity.type
_entity.pdbx_description
1 polymer ?
#
loop_
_entity_poly.entity_id
_entity_poly.type
_entity_poly.pdbx_seq_one_letter_code
_entity_poly.pdbx_strand_id
1 'polypeptide(L)'
;MPSIEVATSLDWLLVDDRSGPPDYRLLAKRGSNSVLEVVVESHGVRRAAGKTALFARGNARMFLLDGSTLWKAPFDIDQTADPEAEALDVVELRDGAYREALTDVVGNVTDLLAKELSAGRE
;
A
#
# COMPACT_ATOMS: atom_id res chain seq x y z
N MET A 1 -18.37 -6.66 17.78
CA MET A 1 -17.04 -6.76 17.14
C MET A 1 -16.15 -5.71 17.78
N PRO A 2 -14.94 -6.05 18.27
CA PRO A 2 -14.05 -5.01 18.78
C PRO A 2 -13.71 -4.04 17.63
N SER A 3 -13.81 -2.74 17.90
CA SER A 3 -13.48 -1.68 16.95
C SER A 3 -12.00 -1.77 16.61
N ILE A 4 -11.67 -2.04 15.35
CA ILE A 4 -10.31 -1.91 14.84
C ILE A 4 -10.09 -0.41 14.63
N GLU A 5 -9.51 0.26 15.62
CA GLU A 5 -9.04 1.64 15.45
C GLU A 5 -7.70 1.60 14.71
N VAL A 6 -7.73 1.96 13.43
CA VAL A 6 -6.52 2.22 12.66
C VAL A 6 -5.96 3.56 13.14
N ALA A 7 -4.88 3.51 13.92
CA ALA A 7 -4.18 4.72 14.34
C ALA A 7 -3.60 5.44 13.09
N THR A 8 -4.22 6.55 12.68
CA THR A 8 -3.66 7.51 11.73
C THR A 8 -2.49 8.24 12.38
N SER A 9 -1.35 7.55 12.52
CA SER A 9 -0.22 8.05 13.30
C SER A 9 1.10 8.15 12.55
N LEU A 10 1.16 7.66 11.31
CA LEU A 10 2.23 8.01 10.39
C LEU A 10 1.62 8.67 9.16
N ASP A 11 1.51 9.98 9.24
CA ASP A 11 1.37 10.86 8.08
C ASP A 11 2.73 10.95 7.35
N TRP A 12 3.35 9.80 7.04
CA TRP A 12 4.62 9.73 6.31
C TRP A 12 4.34 9.34 4.87
N LEU A 13 3.61 10.25 4.24
CA LEU A 13 3.53 10.47 2.82
C LEU A 13 4.90 10.27 2.16
N LEU A 14 4.95 9.33 1.21
CA LEU A 14 5.87 9.24 0.08
C LEU A 14 7.15 10.06 0.23
N VAL A 15 8.24 9.41 0.63
CA VAL A 15 9.57 10.01 0.57
C VAL A 15 10.39 9.18 -0.41
N ASP A 16 10.69 9.79 -1.56
CA ASP A 16 11.56 9.26 -2.63
C ASP A 16 13.00 9.01 -2.12
N ASP A 17 13.37 9.61 -0.98
CA ASP A 17 14.68 9.46 -0.34
C ASP A 17 14.57 9.47 1.21
N ARG A 18 14.40 8.29 1.82
CA ARG A 18 14.58 8.15 3.29
C ARG A 18 16.02 7.75 3.60
N SER A 19 16.71 8.58 4.36
CA SER A 19 17.90 8.17 5.10
C SER A 19 17.51 7.29 6.30
N GLY A 20 17.26 5.99 6.05
CA GLY A 20 17.14 4.97 7.08
C GLY A 20 15.74 4.40 7.33
N PRO A 21 15.65 3.29 8.09
CA PRO A 21 14.38 2.62 8.39
C PRO A 21 13.48 3.47 9.30
N PRO A 22 12.15 3.29 9.25
CA PRO A 22 11.22 4.00 10.13
C PRO A 22 11.53 3.76 11.63
N ASP A 23 11.42 4.80 12.46
CA ASP A 23 11.56 4.64 13.92
C ASP A 23 10.27 4.08 14.54
N TYR A 24 10.18 2.76 14.59
CA TYR A 24 9.05 2.03 15.16
C TYR A 24 8.87 2.26 16.67
N ARG A 25 9.85 2.82 17.39
CA ARG A 25 9.70 3.13 18.83
C ARG A 25 8.70 4.25 19.08
N LEU A 26 8.48 5.12 18.08
CA LEU A 26 7.46 6.16 18.16
C LEU A 26 6.03 5.58 18.10
N LEU A 27 5.85 4.45 17.42
CA LEU A 27 4.56 3.75 17.33
C LEU A 27 4.16 3.12 18.67
N ALA A 28 5.12 2.55 19.39
CA ALA A 28 4.89 2.01 20.74
C ALA A 28 4.30 3.08 21.69
N LYS A 29 4.79 4.32 21.61
CA LYS A 29 4.32 5.44 22.44
C LYS A 29 2.86 5.83 22.14
N ARG A 30 2.31 5.42 21.00
CA ARG A 30 0.92 5.69 20.59
C ARG A 30 0.00 4.49 20.80
N GLY A 31 0.47 3.44 21.47
CA GLY A 31 -0.32 2.25 21.78
C GLY A 31 -0.45 1.25 20.63
N SER A 32 0.23 1.48 19.50
CA SER A 32 0.30 0.48 18.43
C SER A 32 1.11 -0.73 18.90
N ASN A 33 0.64 -1.94 18.60
CA ASN A 33 1.34 -3.20 18.91
C ASN A 33 1.89 -3.90 17.65
N SER A 34 1.41 -3.52 16.47
CA SER A 34 1.80 -4.05 15.18
C SER A 34 2.00 -2.95 14.14
N VAL A 35 2.79 -3.26 13.12
CA VAL A 35 3.10 -2.39 11.97
C VAL A 35 2.75 -3.13 10.69
N LEU A 36 2.05 -2.46 9.79
CA LEU A 36 1.95 -2.85 8.38
C LEU A 36 2.96 -2.01 7.59
N GLU A 37 3.92 -2.67 6.96
CA GLU A 37 4.90 -2.07 6.07
C GLU A 37 4.58 -2.48 4.64
N VAL A 38 4.40 -1.50 3.76
CA VAL A 38 4.23 -1.69 2.31
C VAL A 38 5.43 -1.08 1.61
N VAL A 39 6.23 -1.92 0.95
CA VAL A 39 7.40 -1.51 0.19
C VAL A 39 7.05 -1.60 -1.28
N VAL A 40 6.97 -0.45 -1.95
CA VAL A 40 6.80 -0.35 -3.40
C VAL A 40 8.19 -0.38 -4.05
N GLU A 41 8.50 -1.44 -4.78
CA GLU A 41 9.81 -1.65 -5.41
C GLU A 41 9.85 -1.12 -6.84
N SER A 42 8.72 -1.18 -7.54
CA SER A 42 8.56 -0.66 -8.89
C SER A 42 7.15 -0.12 -9.05
N HIS A 43 7.02 1.05 -9.64
CA HIS A 43 5.72 1.66 -9.94
C HIS A 43 5.83 2.62 -11.11
N GLY A 44 4.70 2.92 -11.73
CA GLY A 44 4.64 3.89 -12.80
C GLY A 44 3.39 3.76 -13.65
N VAL A 45 3.44 4.39 -14.81
CA VAL A 45 2.36 4.35 -15.80
C VAL A 45 2.73 3.32 -16.86
N ARG A 46 1.79 2.46 -17.23
CA ARG A 46 1.92 1.50 -18.33
C ARG A 46 0.79 1.71 -19.33
N ARG A 47 1.09 1.48 -20.61
CA ARG A 47 0.09 1.45 -21.67
C ARG A 47 0.01 0.06 -22.28
N ALA A 48 -1.17 -0.56 -22.24
CA ALA A 48 -1.45 -1.86 -22.87
C ALA A 48 -2.87 -1.89 -23.42
N ALA A 49 -3.09 -2.58 -24.55
CA ALA A 49 -4.41 -2.72 -25.19
C ALA A 49 -5.17 -1.38 -25.42
N GLY A 50 -4.45 -0.28 -25.68
CA GLY A 50 -5.06 1.05 -25.86
C GLY A 50 -5.38 1.79 -24.55
N LYS A 51 -5.22 1.14 -23.39
CA LYS A 51 -5.44 1.69 -22.05
C LYS A 51 -4.13 2.15 -21.42
N THR A 52 -4.13 3.34 -20.84
CA THR A 52 -3.06 3.86 -20.00
C THR A 52 -3.51 3.73 -18.55
N ALA A 53 -2.75 3.06 -17.69
CA ALA A 53 -3.10 2.89 -16.27
C ALA A 53 -1.86 2.75 -15.40
N LEU A 54 -2.02 2.76 -14.07
CA LEU A 54 -0.92 2.54 -13.16
C LEU A 54 -0.57 1.06 -13.04
N PHE A 55 0.70 0.82 -12.73
CA PHE A 55 1.15 -0.43 -12.16
C PHE A 55 1.99 -0.16 -10.91
N ALA A 56 1.97 -1.10 -9.98
CA ALA A 56 2.94 -1.15 -8.90
C ALA A 56 3.19 -2.59 -8.47
N ARG A 57 4.43 -2.85 -8.08
CA ARG A 57 4.90 -4.13 -7.57
C ARG A 57 5.75 -3.92 -6.34
N GLY A 58 5.66 -4.86 -5.41
CA GLY A 58 6.53 -4.89 -4.25
C GLY A 58 6.13 -5.94 -3.24
N ASN A 59 6.38 -5.64 -1.98
CA ASN A 59 6.13 -6.54 -0.87
C ASN A 59 5.45 -5.80 0.28
N ALA A 60 4.53 -6.48 0.94
CA ALA A 60 3.93 -6.01 2.17
C ALA A 60 4.18 -7.03 3.29
N ARG A 61 4.35 -6.53 4.52
CA ARG A 61 4.45 -7.38 5.72
C ARG A 61 3.79 -6.71 6.91
N MET A 62 3.21 -7.54 7.78
CA MET A 62 2.72 -7.13 9.08
C MET A 62 3.57 -7.79 10.16
N PHE A 63 4.03 -7.02 11.15
CA PHE A 63 4.83 -7.54 12.25
C PHE A 63 4.50 -6.84 13.57
N LEU A 64 4.67 -7.55 14.68
CA LEU A 64 4.59 -6.99 16.02
C LEU A 64 5.82 -6.13 16.30
N LEU A 65 5.70 -5.15 17.18
CA LEU A 65 6.84 -4.29 17.55
C LEU A 65 7.99 -5.05 18.24
N ASP A 66 7.77 -6.29 18.68
CA ASP A 66 8.81 -7.20 19.16
C ASP A 66 9.64 -7.86 18.03
N GLY A 67 9.27 -7.63 16.76
CA GLY A 67 9.93 -8.15 15.57
C GLY A 67 9.27 -9.40 14.96
N SER A 68 8.27 -9.98 15.62
CA SER A 68 7.57 -11.17 15.12
C SER A 68 6.75 -10.84 13.87
N THR A 69 7.02 -11.52 12.75
CA THR A 69 6.23 -11.34 11.52
C THR A 69 4.93 -12.13 11.64
N LEU A 70 3.81 -11.43 11.48
CA LEU A 70 2.46 -12.00 11.48
C LEU A 70 2.04 -12.41 10.07
N TRP A 71 2.46 -11.63 9.07
CA TRP A 71 2.06 -11.84 7.68
C TRP A 71 3.07 -11.21 6.73
N LYS A 72 3.21 -11.80 5.54
CA LYS A 72 4.00 -11.23 4.44
C LYS A 72 3.47 -11.76 3.12
N ALA A 73 3.26 -10.87 2.16
CA ALA A 73 2.95 -11.25 0.78
C ALA A 73 3.59 -10.28 -0.23
N PRO A 74 4.01 -10.77 -1.40
CA PRO A 74 4.25 -9.89 -2.54
C PRO A 74 2.91 -9.33 -3.05
N PHE A 75 2.96 -8.16 -3.68
CA PHE A 75 1.83 -7.63 -4.46
C PHE A 75 2.30 -7.25 -5.87
N ASP A 76 1.42 -7.44 -6.84
CA ASP A 76 1.63 -7.08 -8.24
C ASP A 76 0.30 -6.57 -8.80
N ILE A 77 0.18 -5.26 -8.90
CA ILE A 77 -1.02 -4.57 -9.35
C ILE A 77 -0.72 -3.98 -10.72
N ASP A 78 -1.49 -4.40 -11.72
CA ASP A 78 -1.45 -3.83 -13.07
C ASP A 78 -2.89 -3.51 -13.51
N GLN A 79 -3.27 -2.24 -13.41
CA GLN A 79 -4.61 -1.78 -13.78
C GLN A 79 -4.87 -1.83 -15.28
N THR A 80 -3.83 -2.04 -16.12
CA THR A 80 -4.04 -2.24 -17.56
C THR A 80 -4.66 -3.59 -17.88
N ALA A 81 -4.51 -4.58 -17.00
CA ALA A 81 -5.11 -5.90 -17.13
C ALA A 81 -6.55 -5.97 -16.58
N ASP A 82 -6.93 -5.00 -15.76
CA ASP A 82 -8.27 -4.91 -15.19
C ASP A 82 -9.24 -4.25 -16.19
N PRO A 83 -10.30 -4.93 -16.65
CA PRO A 83 -11.27 -4.35 -17.58
C PRO A 83 -12.15 -3.26 -16.95
N GLU A 84 -12.30 -3.22 -15.63
CA GLU A 84 -13.15 -2.26 -14.92
C GLU A 84 -12.39 -1.01 -14.47
N ALA A 85 -11.06 -1.08 -14.36
CA ALA A 85 -10.29 0.09 -13.97
C ALA A 85 -10.40 1.22 -15.03
N GLU A 86 -10.52 2.47 -14.59
CA GLU A 86 -10.57 3.61 -15.50
C GLU A 86 -9.21 3.83 -16.17
N ALA A 87 -9.24 4.29 -17.42
CA ALA A 87 -8.03 4.72 -18.12
C ALA A 87 -7.60 6.09 -17.60
N LEU A 88 -6.32 6.24 -17.26
CA LEU A 88 -5.77 7.51 -16.81
C LEU A 88 -5.63 8.48 -17.98
N ASP A 89 -6.09 9.71 -17.79
CA ASP A 89 -5.76 10.82 -18.68
C ASP A 89 -4.32 11.30 -18.40
N VAL A 90 -3.51 11.35 -19.46
CA VAL A 90 -2.10 11.76 -19.39
C VAL A 90 -1.96 13.24 -19.01
N VAL A 91 -2.96 14.07 -19.31
CA VAL A 91 -2.99 15.48 -18.92
C VAL A 91 -3.22 15.59 -17.41
N GLU A 92 -4.18 14.87 -16.85
CA GLU A 92 -4.47 14.89 -15.40
C GLU A 92 -3.34 14.31 -14.56
N LEU A 93 -2.61 13.32 -15.09
CA LEU A 93 -1.42 12.76 -14.43
C LEU A 93 -0.34 13.83 -14.17
N ARG A 94 -0.25 14.87 -15.01
CA ARG A 94 0.71 15.98 -14.83
C ARG A 94 0.28 16.96 -13.74
N ASP A 95 -1.00 17.02 -13.42
CA ASP A 95 -1.58 17.98 -12.48
C ASP A 95 -1.78 17.40 -11.06
N GLY A 96 -1.31 16.17 -10.82
CA GLY A 96 -1.26 15.56 -9.48
C GLY A 96 -2.03 14.25 -9.33
N ALA A 97 -2.79 13.81 -10.34
CA ALA A 97 -3.58 12.57 -10.29
C ALA A 97 -2.72 11.32 -10.07
N TYR A 98 -1.41 11.38 -10.34
CA TYR A 98 -0.48 10.29 -10.04
C TYR A 98 -0.43 9.93 -8.54
N ARG A 99 -0.53 10.93 -7.66
CA ARG A 99 -0.52 10.71 -6.21
C ARG A 99 -1.80 10.01 -5.74
N GLU A 100 -2.94 10.42 -6.27
CA GLU A 100 -4.24 9.81 -5.96
C GLU A 100 -4.26 8.37 -6.44
N ALA A 101 -3.85 8.13 -7.68
CA ALA A 101 -3.80 6.78 -8.23
C ALA A 101 -2.79 5.87 -7.48
N LEU A 102 -1.67 6.40 -6.96
CA LEU A 102 -0.79 5.63 -6.06
C LEU A 102 -1.44 5.33 -4.70
N THR A 103 -2.27 6.24 -4.20
CA THR A 103 -3.02 6.04 -2.95
C THR A 103 -4.02 4.89 -3.13
N ASP A 104 -4.70 4.83 -4.28
CA ASP A 104 -5.61 3.73 -4.60
C ASP A 104 -4.89 2.38 -4.70
N VAL A 105 -3.69 2.36 -5.27
CA VAL A 105 -2.85 1.16 -5.31
C VAL A 105 -2.49 0.68 -3.90
N VAL A 106 -2.13 1.59 -2.99
CA VAL A 106 -1.90 1.23 -1.58
C VAL A 106 -3.19 0.75 -0.91
N GLY A 107 -4.33 1.37 -1.23
CA GLY A 107 -5.66 0.93 -0.78
C GLY A 107 -5.95 -0.52 -1.17
N ASN A 108 -5.70 -0.89 -2.43
CA ASN A 108 -5.89 -2.26 -2.91
C ASN A 108 -4.99 -3.28 -2.18
N VAL A 109 -3.76 -2.90 -1.83
CA VAL A 109 -2.88 -3.76 -1.00
C VAL A 109 -3.46 -3.95 0.40
N THR A 110 -4.04 -2.90 1.00
CA THR A 110 -4.69 -3.01 2.31
C THR A 110 -5.95 -3.86 2.28
N ASP A 111 -6.72 -3.82 1.18
CA ASP A 111 -7.89 -4.68 1.00
C ASP A 111 -7.51 -6.15 0.84
N LEU A 112 -6.43 -6.43 0.11
CA LEU A 112 -5.88 -7.78 -0.01
C LEU A 112 -5.48 -8.32 1.37
N LEU A 113 -4.74 -7.53 2.14
CA LEU A 113 -4.37 -7.87 3.52
C LEU A 113 -5.62 -8.14 4.37
N ALA A 114 -6.61 -7.26 4.34
CA ALA A 114 -7.83 -7.40 5.14
C ALA A 114 -8.58 -8.69 4.82
N LYS A 115 -8.66 -9.06 3.53
CA LYS A 115 -9.25 -10.33 3.09
C LYS A 115 -8.47 -11.52 3.61
N GLU A 116 -7.14 -11.52 3.48
CA GLU A 116 -6.31 -12.65 3.92
C GLU A 116 -6.30 -12.83 5.44
N LEU A 117 -6.21 -11.74 6.21
CA LEU A 117 -6.30 -11.79 7.67
C LEU A 117 -7.69 -12.24 8.17
N SER A 118 -8.74 -11.97 7.39
CA SER A 118 -10.10 -12.42 7.71
C SER A 118 -10.34 -13.88 7.33
N ALA A 119 -9.72 -14.35 6.25
CA ALA A 119 -9.82 -15.73 5.77
C ALA A 119 -9.02 -16.73 6.63
N GLY A 120 -7.91 -16.32 7.24
CA GLY A 120 -7.12 -17.16 8.14
C GLY A 120 -7.71 -17.38 9.55
N ARG A 121 -8.98 -17.00 9.76
CA ARG A 121 -9.66 -16.99 11.07
C ARG A 121 -10.75 -18.08 11.22
N GLU A 122 -10.76 -19.07 10.33
CA GLU A 122 -11.61 -20.28 10.41
C GLU A 122 -10.96 -21.40 11.24
#